data_AF-A0A6N7C9X4-F1
#
_entry.id   AF-A0A6N7C9X4-F1
#
_cell.length_a   1.000
_cell.length_b   1.000
_cell.length_c   1.000
_cell.angle_alpha   90.00
_cell.angle_beta   90.00
_cell.angle_gamma   90.00
#
_symmetry.space_group_name_H-M   'P 1'
#
loop_
_entity.id
_entity.type
_entity.pdbx_description
1 polymer ?
#
loop_
_entity_poly.entity_id
_entity_poly.type
_entity_poly.pdbx_seq_one_letter_code
_entity_poly.pdbx_strand_id
1 'polypeptide(L)'
;MDAFDTPALGPWLTDPSKMHEWDIIVAWKLDRLGRNAIQLNKLFGWCNEHGKTLVSCSESIDLGTWAGRMLAGVIAGLAEGELEAIRERTLASRAKLRDVARWPGGKPPFGYTAVKRTDGQGWRLEIDPLASSVVRRIVDSVLDDQPFTATARKLNEEGVLTPGDYYRTVRAGTPSLHKDDGIVEPRSKWAPTTIRQLLRSKALRGHVHHNGETVRGDDGQPLQMAESLVEPDEWALIQAYLDRRAESRKGIKRTESSPLSGVAVCLVCNNPLHHSRHTTKGHHYRYYRCPEKHTTQIPAEYLEELVEEYFLRDVADLEVRERVWVPGDSRDADLKDAQSDLDELTKALVGMRSDRVVQRIHEQLRAVDARIIELESTPAREARWEYRATGGTYRDAWEAADTDARRELLLRSGITLAVRLDTGGVRRSRSHDGNWTIDIRIPEGFFESLGVEMPEHVRQRLYDPKELTEEEWRALAAEPSYTEEGA
;
A
#
# COMPACT_ATOMS: atom_id res chain seq x y z
N MET A 1 16.15 5.75 -32.57
CA MET A 1 15.23 6.55 -33.40
C MET A 1 14.77 5.55 -34.42
N ASP A 2 13.54 5.09 -34.27
CA ASP A 2 12.97 4.11 -35.18
C ASP A 2 12.60 4.85 -36.48
N ALA A 3 12.95 4.29 -37.64
CA ALA A 3 12.64 4.87 -38.95
C ALA A 3 11.12 5.06 -39.14
N PHE A 4 10.32 4.13 -38.60
CA PHE A 4 8.86 4.16 -38.70
C PHE A 4 8.22 5.26 -37.84
N ASP A 5 8.86 5.62 -36.72
CA ASP A 5 8.36 6.67 -35.80
C ASP A 5 8.95 8.06 -36.10
N THR A 6 9.80 8.16 -37.12
CA THR A 6 10.48 9.41 -37.47
C THR A 6 9.52 10.33 -38.24
N PRO A 7 9.23 11.56 -37.78
CA PRO A 7 8.20 12.40 -38.40
C PRO A 7 8.41 12.69 -39.90
N ALA A 8 9.66 12.76 -40.35
CA ALA A 8 10.01 13.04 -41.74
C ALA A 8 10.08 11.78 -42.63
N LEU A 9 10.29 10.59 -42.06
CA LEU A 9 10.54 9.33 -42.79
C LEU A 9 9.41 8.31 -42.60
N GLY A 10 8.84 8.21 -41.40
CA GLY A 10 7.76 7.31 -41.03
C GLY A 10 6.59 7.32 -42.02
N PRO A 11 6.05 8.49 -42.42
CA PRO A 11 4.95 8.54 -43.39
C PRO A 11 5.28 7.90 -44.74
N TRP A 12 6.55 7.86 -45.16
CA TRP A 12 6.96 7.20 -46.42
C TRP A 12 7.04 5.67 -46.30
N LEU A 13 7.12 5.15 -45.07
CA LEU A 13 7.20 3.73 -44.75
C LEU A 13 5.85 3.15 -44.30
N THR A 14 4.91 3.97 -43.82
CA THR A 14 3.64 3.49 -43.25
C THR A 14 2.41 3.81 -44.08
N ASP A 15 2.47 4.83 -44.96
CA ASP A 15 1.35 5.24 -45.80
C ASP A 15 1.35 4.47 -47.13
N PRO A 16 0.36 3.60 -47.40
CA PRO A 16 0.29 2.83 -48.65
C PRO A 16 0.25 3.73 -49.90
N SER A 17 -0.27 4.95 -49.77
CA SER A 17 -0.35 5.90 -50.87
C SER A 17 1.00 6.51 -51.26
N LYS A 18 2.00 6.45 -50.38
CA LYS A 18 3.34 7.00 -50.65
C LYS A 18 4.38 5.92 -50.93
N MET A 19 4.14 4.71 -50.43
CA MET A 19 5.06 3.58 -50.59
C MET A 19 5.31 3.21 -52.05
N HIS A 20 4.39 3.48 -52.96
CA HIS A 20 4.56 3.18 -54.38
C HIS A 20 5.29 4.29 -55.16
N GLU A 21 5.56 5.44 -54.55
CA GLU A 21 6.22 6.56 -55.20
C GLU A 21 7.75 6.44 -55.24
N TRP A 22 8.33 5.45 -54.56
CA TRP A 22 9.78 5.32 -54.40
C TRP A 22 10.21 3.86 -54.32
N ASP A 23 11.42 3.54 -54.80
CA ASP A 23 11.95 2.16 -54.79
C ASP A 23 13.24 2.01 -53.96
N ILE A 24 13.97 3.10 -53.76
CA ILE A 24 15.28 3.11 -53.11
C ILE A 24 15.33 4.18 -52.02
N ILE A 25 15.68 3.79 -50.80
CA ILE A 25 16.07 4.71 -49.73
C ILE A 25 17.59 4.82 -49.71
N VAL A 26 18.08 6.05 -49.80
CA VAL A 26 19.51 6.36 -49.72
C VAL A 26 19.78 7.10 -48.42
N ALA A 27 20.76 6.62 -47.66
CA ALA A 27 21.25 7.30 -46.46
C ALA A 27 22.76 7.50 -46.52
N TRP A 28 23.22 8.59 -45.92
CA TRP A 28 24.66 8.84 -45.79
C TRP A 28 25.37 7.78 -44.94
N LYS A 29 24.74 7.38 -43.83
CA LYS A 29 25.19 6.37 -42.85
C LYS A 29 23.99 5.63 -42.29
N LEU A 30 24.15 4.35 -41.95
CA LEU A 30 23.07 3.53 -41.36
C LEU A 30 22.58 4.07 -40.00
N ASP A 31 23.44 4.71 -39.22
CA ASP A 31 23.08 5.33 -37.93
C ASP A 31 22.00 6.43 -38.02
N ARG A 32 21.70 6.91 -39.24
CA ARG A 32 20.63 7.88 -39.53
C ARG A 32 19.25 7.26 -39.67
N LEU A 33 19.19 5.96 -39.94
CA LEU A 33 17.95 5.21 -40.15
C LEU A 33 17.54 4.40 -38.92
N GLY A 34 18.49 4.06 -38.05
CA GLY A 34 18.22 3.34 -36.80
C GLY A 34 19.34 3.57 -35.80
N ARG A 35 18.98 3.71 -34.51
CA ARG A 35 19.99 3.92 -33.45
C ARG A 35 20.54 2.61 -32.87
N ASN A 36 19.96 1.48 -33.22
CA ASN A 36 20.42 0.16 -32.79
C ASN A 36 20.17 -0.87 -33.90
N ALA A 37 20.87 -2.01 -33.80
CA ALA A 37 20.81 -3.09 -34.79
C ALA A 37 19.40 -3.64 -34.98
N ILE A 38 18.60 -3.73 -33.92
CA ILE A 38 17.20 -4.19 -33.96
C ILE A 38 16.34 -3.29 -34.86
N GLN A 39 16.45 -1.97 -34.71
CA GLN A 39 15.73 -1.00 -35.54
C GLN A 39 16.14 -1.10 -37.02
N LEU A 40 17.43 -1.30 -37.28
CA LEU A 40 17.95 -1.49 -38.64
C LEU A 40 17.48 -2.82 -39.25
N ASN A 41 17.52 -3.93 -38.50
CA ASN A 41 17.02 -5.23 -38.93
C ASN A 41 15.54 -5.19 -39.28
N LYS A 42 14.73 -4.51 -38.46
CA LYS A 42 13.30 -4.30 -38.72
C LYS A 42 13.07 -3.54 -40.03
N LEU A 43 13.83 -2.47 -40.27
CA LEU A 43 13.77 -1.72 -41.53
C LEU A 43 14.21 -2.57 -42.72
N PHE A 44 15.27 -3.36 -42.58
CA PHE A 44 15.76 -4.25 -43.63
C PHE A 44 14.75 -5.34 -44.00
N GLY A 45 14.16 -6.00 -43.00
CA GLY A 45 13.11 -7.00 -43.22
C GLY A 45 11.93 -6.39 -43.97
N TRP A 46 11.47 -5.23 -43.52
CA TRP A 46 10.37 -4.51 -44.15
C TRP A 46 10.68 -4.11 -45.61
N CYS A 47 11.87 -3.59 -45.89
CA CYS A 47 12.28 -3.24 -47.25
C CYS A 47 12.27 -4.47 -48.17
N ASN A 48 12.78 -5.61 -47.69
CA ASN A 48 12.80 -6.86 -48.46
C ASN A 48 11.40 -7.39 -48.76
N GLU A 49 10.47 -7.32 -47.80
CA GLU A 49 9.07 -7.75 -47.97
C GLU A 49 8.30 -6.87 -48.98
N HIS A 50 8.64 -5.59 -49.08
CA HIS A 50 7.94 -4.62 -49.93
C HIS A 50 8.70 -4.30 -51.23
N GLY A 51 9.74 -5.07 -51.57
CA GLY A 51 10.53 -4.89 -52.79
C GLY A 51 11.30 -3.57 -52.85
N LYS A 52 11.64 -2.99 -51.69
CA LYS A 52 12.38 -1.73 -51.57
C LYS A 52 13.85 -1.99 -51.33
N THR A 53 14.72 -1.12 -51.85
CA THR A 53 16.18 -1.21 -51.66
C THR A 53 16.66 -0.13 -50.71
N LEU A 54 17.63 -0.46 -49.85
CA LEU A 54 18.26 0.49 -48.95
C LEU A 54 19.77 0.52 -49.22
N VAL A 55 20.27 1.73 -49.50
CA VAL A 55 21.66 1.98 -49.85
C VAL A 55 22.29 2.93 -48.83
N SER A 56 23.45 2.53 -48.28
CA SER A 56 24.29 3.43 -47.50
C SER A 56 25.51 3.89 -48.31
N CYS A 57 25.68 5.21 -48.40
CA CYS A 57 26.78 5.82 -49.17
C CYS A 57 28.16 5.60 -48.53
N SER A 58 28.25 5.51 -47.21
CA SER A 58 29.53 5.45 -46.51
C SER A 58 29.99 4.03 -46.18
N GLU A 59 29.06 3.08 -46.03
CA GLU A 59 29.39 1.69 -45.70
C GLU A 59 29.48 0.79 -46.94
N SER A 60 29.16 1.28 -48.15
CA SER A 60 29.14 0.51 -49.42
C SER A 60 28.34 -0.80 -49.31
N ILE A 61 27.27 -0.78 -48.50
CA ILE A 61 26.35 -1.90 -48.32
C ILE A 61 25.18 -1.71 -49.28
N ASP A 62 25.07 -2.62 -50.25
CA ASP A 62 23.94 -2.71 -51.18
C ASP A 62 23.07 -3.93 -50.85
N LEU A 63 21.91 -3.68 -50.23
CA LEU A 63 20.94 -4.73 -49.86
C LEU A 63 20.14 -5.28 -51.05
N GLY A 64 20.28 -4.69 -52.24
CA GLY A 64 19.80 -5.28 -53.48
C GLY A 64 20.55 -6.58 -53.83
N THR A 65 21.78 -6.73 -53.34
CA THR A 65 22.63 -7.91 -53.57
C THR A 65 22.53 -8.94 -52.43
N TRP A 66 22.67 -10.22 -52.77
CA TRP A 66 22.70 -11.30 -51.77
C TRP A 66 23.88 -11.12 -50.78
N ALA A 67 25.03 -10.66 -51.28
CA ALA A 67 26.24 -10.44 -50.49
C ALA A 67 26.06 -9.28 -49.49
N GLY A 68 25.43 -8.18 -49.91
CA GLY A 68 25.13 -7.06 -49.02
C GLY A 68 24.11 -7.43 -47.94
N ARG A 69 23.07 -8.22 -48.26
CA ARG A 69 22.13 -8.75 -47.26
C ARG A 69 22.80 -9.67 -46.24
N MET A 70 23.70 -10.55 -46.68
CA MET A 70 24.47 -11.42 -45.79
C MET A 70 25.39 -10.61 -44.86
N LEU A 71 26.12 -9.63 -45.40
CA LEU A 71 27.02 -8.78 -44.62
C LEU A 71 26.25 -7.96 -43.57
N ALA A 72 25.09 -7.41 -43.92
CA ALA A 72 24.24 -6.69 -42.99
C ALA A 72 23.74 -7.59 -41.84
N GLY A 73 23.33 -8.83 -42.14
CA GLY A 73 22.94 -9.81 -41.12
C GLY A 73 24.07 -10.16 -40.15
N VAL A 74 25.30 -10.29 -40.65
CA VAL A 74 26.50 -10.55 -39.82
C VAL A 74 26.81 -9.36 -38.90
N ILE A 75 26.77 -8.13 -39.43
CA ILE A 75 27.02 -6.91 -38.64
C ILE A 75 25.95 -6.74 -37.56
N ALA A 76 24.68 -7.01 -37.89
CA ALA A 76 23.59 -6.91 -36.94
C ALA A 76 23.70 -7.98 -35.83
N GLY A 77 24.04 -9.23 -36.18
CA GLY A 77 24.30 -10.28 -35.21
C GLY A 77 25.50 -9.99 -34.30
N LEU A 78 26.57 -9.38 -34.84
CA LEU A 78 27.71 -8.92 -34.04
C LEU A 78 27.29 -7.82 -33.05
N ALA A 79 26.53 -6.83 -33.50
CA ALA A 79 26.05 -5.74 -32.66
C ALA A 79 25.08 -6.22 -31.57
N GLU A 80 24.20 -7.18 -31.88
CA GLU A 80 23.33 -7.85 -30.90
C GLU A 80 24.17 -8.63 -29.88
N GLY A 81 25.18 -9.38 -30.34
CA GLY A 81 26.12 -10.09 -29.47
C GLY A 81 26.89 -9.17 -28.54
N GLU A 82 27.38 -8.03 -29.03
CA GLU A 82 28.05 -7.02 -28.19
C GLU A 82 27.12 -6.39 -27.16
N LEU A 83 25.87 -6.08 -27.53
CA LEU A 83 24.86 -5.57 -26.60
C LEU A 83 24.54 -6.58 -25.50
N GLU A 84 24.39 -7.86 -25.84
CA GLU A 84 24.14 -8.91 -24.85
C GLU A 84 25.36 -9.10 -23.95
N ALA A 85 26.58 -9.10 -24.50
CA ALA A 85 27.81 -9.17 -23.71
C ALA A 85 27.98 -7.95 -22.77
N ILE A 86 27.64 -6.74 -23.22
CA ILE A 86 27.63 -5.54 -22.36
C ILE A 86 26.59 -5.68 -21.26
N ARG A 87 25.39 -6.17 -21.59
CA ARG A 87 24.31 -6.39 -20.63
C ARG A 87 24.72 -7.40 -19.56
N GLU A 88 25.25 -8.56 -19.97
CA GLU A 88 25.74 -9.61 -19.09
C GLU A 88 26.86 -9.08 -18.17
N ARG A 89 27.85 -8.39 -18.74
CA ARG A 89 28.93 -7.76 -17.96
C ARG A 89 28.40 -6.72 -16.97
N THR A 90 27.42 -5.92 -17.36
CA THR A 90 26.80 -4.91 -16.50
C THR A 90 26.02 -5.58 -15.36
N LEU A 91 25.23 -6.62 -15.65
CA LEU A 91 24.49 -7.38 -14.65
C LEU A 91 25.44 -8.06 -13.66
N ALA A 92 26.49 -8.71 -14.14
CA ALA A 92 27.53 -9.32 -13.30
C ALA A 92 28.23 -8.27 -12.43
N SER A 93 28.55 -7.09 -12.98
CA SER A 93 29.15 -5.98 -12.22
C SER A 93 28.19 -5.45 -11.15
N ARG A 94 26.91 -5.28 -11.47
CA ARG A 94 25.88 -4.84 -10.50
C ARG A 94 25.65 -5.88 -9.40
N ALA A 95 25.70 -7.17 -9.72
CA ALA A 95 25.66 -8.24 -8.73
C ALA A 95 26.85 -8.13 -7.77
N LYS A 96 28.07 -8.06 -8.30
CA LYS A 96 29.28 -7.91 -7.50
C LYS A 96 29.27 -6.66 -6.61
N LEU A 97 28.74 -5.53 -7.11
CA LEU A 97 28.62 -4.30 -6.32
C LEU A 97 27.61 -4.45 -5.18
N ARG A 98 26.51 -5.18 -5.36
CA ARG A 98 25.54 -5.48 -4.29
C ARG A 98 26.18 -6.32 -3.18
N ASP A 99 26.95 -7.34 -3.55
CA ASP A 99 27.63 -8.23 -2.60
C ASP A 99 28.62 -7.49 -1.68
N VAL A 100 29.15 -6.34 -2.13
CA VAL A 100 30.06 -5.49 -1.35
C VAL A 100 29.41 -4.20 -0.85
N ALA A 101 28.08 -4.15 -0.82
CA ALA A 101 27.27 -3.00 -0.38
C ALA A 101 27.65 -1.66 -1.06
N ARG A 102 28.03 -1.69 -2.34
CA ARG A 102 28.33 -0.50 -3.14
C ARG A 102 27.13 -0.12 -4.01
N TRP A 103 26.86 1.17 -4.10
CA TRP A 103 25.79 1.67 -4.94
C TRP A 103 26.15 1.44 -6.43
N PRO A 104 25.36 0.65 -7.18
CA PRO A 104 25.66 0.31 -8.57
C PRO A 104 25.40 1.45 -9.57
N GLY A 105 25.01 2.63 -9.08
CA GLY A 105 24.64 3.78 -9.89
C GLY A 105 23.19 3.78 -10.35
N GLY A 106 22.78 4.92 -10.91
CA GLY A 106 21.39 5.22 -11.26
C GLY A 106 20.72 6.14 -10.23
N LYS A 107 19.40 6.21 -10.29
CA LYS A 107 18.58 7.04 -9.41
C LYS A 107 18.54 6.42 -7.99
N PRO A 108 18.98 7.13 -6.94
CA PRO A 108 18.88 6.65 -5.57
C PRO A 108 17.43 6.41 -5.12
N PRO A 109 17.19 5.52 -4.14
CA PRO A 109 15.91 5.47 -3.42
C PRO A 109 15.62 6.81 -2.76
N PHE A 110 14.34 7.21 -2.72
CA PHE A 110 13.95 8.51 -2.16
C PHE A 110 14.33 8.65 -0.69
N GLY A 111 14.90 9.80 -0.32
CA GLY A 111 15.48 10.04 1.00
C GLY A 111 17.00 9.83 1.07
N TYR A 112 17.61 9.31 -0.01
CA TYR A 112 19.06 9.12 -0.10
C TYR A 112 19.69 9.88 -1.27
N THR A 113 20.98 10.17 -1.17
CA THR A 113 21.80 10.69 -2.27
C THR A 113 23.03 9.82 -2.47
N ALA A 114 23.53 9.76 -3.70
CA ALA A 114 24.72 8.99 -4.03
C ALA A 114 25.96 9.87 -3.87
N VAL A 115 26.86 9.48 -2.96
CA VAL A 115 28.13 10.17 -2.74
C VAL A 115 29.30 9.27 -3.06
N LYS A 116 30.41 9.87 -3.49
CA LYS A 116 31.64 9.14 -3.75
C LYS A 116 32.25 8.73 -2.40
N ARG A 117 32.67 7.47 -2.29
CA ARG A 117 33.35 6.97 -1.10
C ARG A 117 34.69 7.67 -0.89
N THR A 118 35.02 7.97 0.36
CA THR A 118 36.30 8.56 0.78
C THR A 118 37.38 7.51 0.99
N ASP A 119 36.97 6.27 1.30
CA ASP A 119 37.81 5.13 1.68
C ASP A 119 38.09 4.14 0.52
N GLY A 120 37.73 4.50 -0.72
CA GLY A 120 37.98 3.64 -1.88
C GLY A 120 37.27 4.07 -3.16
N GLN A 121 37.19 3.15 -4.12
CA GLN A 121 36.52 3.39 -5.40
C GLN A 121 35.01 3.06 -5.32
N GLY A 122 34.18 3.91 -5.90
CA GLY A 122 32.75 3.69 -6.07
C GLY A 122 31.88 4.67 -5.31
N TRP A 123 30.58 4.36 -5.26
CA TRP A 123 29.55 5.19 -4.68
C TRP A 123 28.92 4.50 -3.47
N ARG A 124 28.52 5.29 -2.47
CA ARG A 124 27.65 4.86 -1.37
C ARG A 124 26.42 5.77 -1.30
N LEU A 125 25.43 5.33 -0.57
CA LEU A 125 24.26 6.15 -0.27
C LEU A 125 24.45 6.85 1.07
N GLU A 126 24.07 8.12 1.12
CA GLU A 126 23.93 8.90 2.35
C GLU A 126 22.52 9.46 2.45
N ILE A 127 22.08 9.76 3.66
CA ILE A 127 20.80 10.43 3.89
C ILE A 127 20.83 11.79 3.19
N ASP A 128 19.85 12.03 2.34
CA ASP A 128 19.61 13.33 1.73
C ASP A 128 18.75 14.16 2.67
N PRO A 129 19.25 15.26 3.27
CA PRO A 129 18.50 16.04 4.27
C PRO A 129 17.17 16.60 3.75
N LEU A 130 17.09 16.95 2.46
CA LEU A 130 15.88 17.50 1.86
C LEU A 130 14.85 16.40 1.64
N ALA A 131 15.25 15.33 0.93
CA ALA A 131 14.33 14.25 0.63
C ALA A 131 13.91 13.46 1.88
N SER A 132 14.81 13.27 2.85
CA SER A 132 14.53 12.56 4.10
C SER A 132 13.50 13.28 4.95
N SER A 133 13.48 14.61 4.95
CA SER A 133 12.45 15.40 5.64
C SER A 133 11.04 15.09 5.13
N VAL A 134 10.88 14.91 3.80
CA VAL A 134 9.59 14.52 3.20
C VAL A 134 9.25 13.07 3.55
N VAL A 135 10.23 12.17 3.57
CA VAL A 135 10.03 10.77 4.01
C VAL A 135 9.53 10.71 5.44
N ARG A 136 10.17 11.42 6.37
CA ARG A 136 9.75 11.48 7.79
C ARG A 136 8.34 12.02 7.95
N ARG A 137 8.01 13.14 7.28
CA ARG A 137 6.64 13.69 7.26
C ARG A 137 5.60 12.69 6.74
N ILE A 138 5.94 11.86 5.75
CA ILE A 138 5.05 10.81 5.24
C ILE A 138 4.87 9.70 6.27
N VAL A 139 5.95 9.29 6.94
CA VAL A 139 5.91 8.28 8.00
C VAL A 139 5.03 8.76 9.15
N ASP A 140 5.29 9.96 9.69
CA ASP A 140 4.53 10.56 10.79
C ASP A 140 3.04 10.64 10.43
N SER A 141 2.72 11.21 9.26
CA SER A 141 1.34 11.32 8.79
C SER A 141 0.62 9.97 8.73
N VAL A 142 1.32 8.90 8.35
CA VAL A 142 0.71 7.57 8.21
C VAL A 142 0.58 6.87 9.55
N LEU A 143 1.54 7.07 10.47
CA LEU A 143 1.44 6.57 11.84
C LEU A 143 0.34 7.30 12.63
N ASP A 144 0.06 8.57 12.30
CA ASP A 144 -1.11 9.34 12.77
C ASP A 144 -2.44 8.94 12.09
N ASP A 145 -2.49 7.72 11.53
CA ASP A 145 -3.60 7.10 10.81
C ASP A 145 -4.17 7.89 9.60
N GLN A 146 -3.45 8.89 9.09
CA GLN A 146 -3.96 9.64 7.94
C GLN A 146 -4.08 8.76 6.70
N PRO A 147 -5.17 8.87 5.94
CA PRO A 147 -5.30 8.18 4.66
C PRO A 147 -4.19 8.58 3.69
N PHE A 148 -3.60 7.62 2.97
CA PHE A 148 -2.61 7.92 1.91
C PHE A 148 -3.13 8.92 0.88
N THR A 149 -4.44 8.97 0.65
CA THR A 149 -5.10 9.97 -0.21
C THR A 149 -5.01 11.36 0.39
N ALA A 150 -5.20 11.51 1.70
CA ALA A 150 -5.05 12.79 2.40
C ALA A 150 -3.58 13.23 2.43
N THR A 151 -2.65 12.33 2.77
CA THR A 151 -1.20 12.61 2.74
C THR A 151 -0.74 13.03 1.34
N ALA A 152 -1.14 12.28 0.29
CA ALA A 152 -0.81 12.62 -1.09
C ALA A 152 -1.40 13.97 -1.52
N ARG A 153 -2.66 14.25 -1.15
CA ARG A 153 -3.32 15.53 -1.44
C ARG A 153 -2.55 16.68 -0.81
N LYS A 154 -2.23 16.59 0.49
CA LYS A 154 -1.49 17.61 1.23
C LYS A 154 -0.14 17.92 0.58
N LEU A 155 0.65 16.89 0.25
CA LEU A 155 1.92 17.06 -0.45
C LEU A 155 1.77 17.75 -1.82
N ASN A 156 0.71 17.41 -2.58
CA ASN A 156 0.43 18.03 -3.87
C ASN A 156 -0.02 19.50 -3.76
N GLU A 157 -0.82 19.82 -2.73
CA GLU A 157 -1.29 21.18 -2.43
C GLU A 157 -0.13 22.09 -2.03
N GLU A 158 0.79 21.58 -1.21
CA GLU A 158 2.06 22.23 -0.84
C GLU A 158 3.08 22.30 -1.99
N GLY A 159 2.77 21.72 -3.16
CA GLY A 159 3.65 21.74 -4.33
C GLY A 159 4.91 20.88 -4.18
N VAL A 160 4.93 19.93 -3.24
CA VAL A 160 6.08 19.04 -3.01
C VAL A 160 6.28 18.10 -4.21
N LEU A 161 7.50 18.07 -4.73
CA LEU A 161 7.88 17.24 -5.87
C LEU A 161 7.86 15.75 -5.51
N THR A 162 7.47 14.92 -6.47
CA THR A 162 7.55 13.47 -6.31
C THR A 162 9.00 13.01 -6.35
N PRO A 163 9.32 11.77 -5.94
CA PRO A 163 10.68 11.26 -6.07
C PRO A 163 11.23 11.31 -7.49
N GLY A 164 10.38 11.19 -8.52
CA GLY A 164 10.80 11.31 -9.91
C GLY A 164 11.32 12.70 -10.24
N ASP A 165 10.52 13.71 -9.87
CA ASP A 165 10.80 15.10 -10.17
C ASP A 165 11.88 15.70 -9.27
N TYR A 166 11.94 15.30 -8.00
CA TYR A 166 13.01 15.68 -7.07
C TYR A 166 14.40 15.31 -7.61
N TYR A 167 14.64 14.05 -8.00
CA TYR A 167 15.98 13.70 -8.51
C TYR A 167 16.29 14.30 -9.89
N ARG A 168 15.30 14.87 -10.59
CA ARG A 168 15.57 15.71 -11.78
C ARG A 168 16.17 17.06 -11.38
N THR A 169 15.70 17.68 -10.29
CA THR A 169 16.27 18.93 -9.77
C THR A 169 17.69 18.70 -9.23
N VAL A 170 17.90 17.60 -8.50
CA VAL A 170 19.25 17.16 -8.06
C VAL A 170 20.18 16.97 -9.26
N ARG A 171 19.74 16.29 -10.32
CA ARG A 171 20.54 16.08 -11.53
C ARG A 171 20.82 17.38 -12.30
N ALA A 172 19.93 18.37 -12.20
CA ALA A 172 20.12 19.70 -12.77
C ALA A 172 21.12 20.56 -11.97
N GLY A 173 21.56 20.10 -10.79
CA GLY A 173 22.53 20.79 -9.94
C GLY A 173 21.90 21.73 -8.91
N THR A 174 20.57 21.84 -8.89
CA THR A 174 19.83 22.70 -7.95
C THR A 174 18.75 21.86 -7.26
N PRO A 175 19.08 21.10 -6.20
CA PRO A 175 18.11 20.34 -5.43
C PRO A 175 17.00 21.24 -4.89
N SER A 176 15.76 20.86 -5.16
CA SER A 176 14.57 21.61 -4.77
C SER A 176 13.45 20.63 -4.46
N LEU A 177 12.69 20.92 -3.41
CA LEU A 177 11.55 20.13 -2.96
C LEU A 177 10.23 20.62 -3.55
N HIS A 178 10.14 21.87 -4.02
CA HIS A 178 8.89 22.49 -4.41
C HIS A 178 8.89 22.90 -5.89
N LYS A 179 7.75 22.70 -6.55
CA LYS A 179 7.57 23.09 -7.96
C LYS A 179 7.73 24.59 -8.20
N ASP A 180 7.45 25.41 -7.19
CA ASP A 180 7.43 26.88 -7.29
C ASP A 180 8.84 27.47 -7.45
N ASP A 181 9.88 26.68 -7.20
CA ASP A 181 11.28 27.05 -7.44
C ASP A 181 11.61 27.16 -8.94
N GLY A 182 10.71 26.72 -9.85
CA GLY A 182 10.76 26.98 -11.29
C GLY A 182 11.86 26.24 -12.06
N ILE A 183 12.66 25.39 -11.41
CA ILE A 183 13.81 24.69 -12.02
C ILE A 183 13.34 23.57 -12.94
N VAL A 184 12.23 22.91 -12.59
CA VAL A 184 11.72 21.73 -13.29
C VAL A 184 10.19 21.69 -13.28
N GLU A 185 9.58 21.66 -14.46
CA GLU A 185 8.15 21.36 -14.59
C GLU A 185 7.82 19.94 -14.07
N PRO A 186 6.94 19.81 -13.06
CA PRO A 186 6.56 18.51 -12.50
C PRO A 186 5.88 17.64 -13.55
N ARG A 187 6.35 16.40 -13.72
CA ARG A 187 5.74 15.43 -14.63
C ARG A 187 4.68 14.57 -13.95
N SER A 188 4.67 14.56 -12.63
CA SER A 188 3.87 13.64 -11.84
C SER A 188 3.40 14.29 -10.54
N LYS A 189 2.35 13.69 -9.95
CA LYS A 189 1.80 14.08 -8.64
C LYS A 189 1.97 12.93 -7.66
N TRP A 190 2.03 13.25 -6.37
CA TRP A 190 1.97 12.24 -5.33
C TRP A 190 0.66 11.46 -5.44
N ALA A 191 0.78 10.14 -5.46
CA ALA A 191 -0.35 9.22 -5.50
C ALA A 191 -0.29 8.28 -4.28
N PRO A 192 -1.44 7.77 -3.81
CA PRO A 192 -1.49 6.80 -2.71
C PRO A 192 -0.63 5.55 -2.95
N THR A 193 -0.49 5.14 -4.22
CA THR A 193 0.35 4.02 -4.63
C THR A 193 1.84 4.32 -4.45
N THR A 194 2.28 5.54 -4.78
CA THR A 194 3.67 6.00 -4.59
C THR A 194 4.05 6.00 -3.11
N ILE A 195 3.16 6.54 -2.24
CA ILE A 195 3.36 6.55 -0.79
C ILE A 195 3.45 5.11 -0.26
N ARG A 196 2.54 4.23 -0.67
CA ARG A 196 2.57 2.82 -0.27
C ARG A 196 3.85 2.11 -0.70
N GLN A 197 4.28 2.30 -1.95
CA GLN A 197 5.51 1.69 -2.46
C GLN A 197 6.74 2.18 -1.70
N LEU A 198 6.78 3.47 -1.39
CA LEU A 198 7.84 4.06 -0.57
C LEU A 198 7.90 3.41 0.81
N LEU A 199 6.76 3.34 1.52
CA LEU A 199 6.69 2.77 2.88
C LEU A 199 6.88 1.24 2.92
N ARG A 200 6.72 0.53 1.80
CA ARG A 200 7.03 -0.91 1.69
C ARG A 200 8.48 -1.18 1.27
N SER A 201 9.23 -0.16 0.88
CA SER A 201 10.59 -0.33 0.38
C SER A 201 11.56 -0.60 1.52
N LYS A 202 12.19 -1.79 1.52
CA LYS A 202 13.28 -2.14 2.45
C LYS A 202 14.48 -1.16 2.39
N ALA A 203 14.53 -0.30 1.36
CA ALA A 203 15.49 0.80 1.27
C ALA A 203 15.43 1.76 2.46
N LEU A 204 14.27 1.94 3.11
CA LEU A 204 14.13 2.81 4.28
C LEU A 204 14.95 2.33 5.48
N ARG A 205 15.27 1.04 5.54
CA ARG A 205 16.18 0.47 6.54
C ARG A 205 17.66 0.62 6.17
N GLY A 206 17.99 1.20 5.01
CA GLY A 206 19.35 1.28 4.50
C GLY A 206 19.90 -0.04 3.93
N HIS A 207 19.06 -1.10 3.87
CA HIS A 207 19.45 -2.41 3.36
C HIS A 207 19.62 -2.44 1.84
N VAL A 208 20.61 -3.18 1.35
CA VAL A 208 20.69 -3.60 -0.05
C VAL A 208 19.52 -4.54 -0.32
N HIS A 209 18.78 -4.30 -1.40
CA HIS A 209 17.70 -5.19 -1.83
C HIS A 209 17.73 -5.38 -3.34
N HIS A 210 17.19 -6.50 -3.80
CA HIS A 210 17.06 -6.85 -5.21
C HIS A 210 15.77 -7.64 -5.42
N ASN A 211 14.93 -7.22 -6.36
CA ASN A 211 13.61 -7.83 -6.62
C ASN A 211 12.71 -7.96 -5.38
N GLY A 212 12.87 -7.07 -4.38
CA GLY A 212 12.10 -7.09 -3.13
C GLY A 212 12.74 -7.88 -1.99
N GLU A 213 13.79 -8.64 -2.27
CA GLU A 213 14.53 -9.44 -1.30
C GLU A 213 15.75 -8.68 -0.78
N THR A 214 16.05 -8.85 0.51
CA THR A 214 17.24 -8.28 1.14
C THR A 214 18.47 -9.03 0.65
N VAL A 215 19.51 -8.32 0.18
CA VAL A 215 20.79 -8.96 -0.15
C VAL A 215 21.59 -9.10 1.14
N ARG A 216 22.17 -10.29 1.35
CA ARG A 216 22.87 -10.66 2.58
C ARG A 216 24.34 -10.91 2.35
N GLY A 217 25.14 -10.67 3.39
CA GLY A 217 26.54 -11.03 3.44
C GLY A 217 26.76 -12.53 3.55
N ASP A 218 28.03 -12.95 3.55
CA ASP A 218 28.41 -14.35 3.78
C ASP A 218 28.06 -14.82 5.21
N ASP A 219 27.90 -13.86 6.13
CA ASP A 219 27.44 -14.04 7.51
C ASP A 219 25.91 -14.12 7.65
N GLY A 220 25.15 -14.14 6.54
CA GLY A 220 23.68 -14.17 6.56
C GLY A 220 23.02 -12.86 7.00
N GLN A 221 23.80 -11.83 7.36
CA GLN A 221 23.27 -10.55 7.81
C GLN A 221 22.82 -9.70 6.62
N PRO A 222 21.76 -8.88 6.76
CA PRO A 222 21.41 -7.86 5.77
C PRO A 222 22.60 -6.97 5.45
N LEU A 223 22.95 -6.83 4.17
CA LEU A 223 23.99 -5.88 3.77
C LEU A 223 23.45 -4.45 3.93
N GLN A 224 24.09 -3.69 4.81
CA GLN A 224 23.80 -2.27 5.03
C GLN A 224 24.54 -1.42 4.00
N MET A 225 23.81 -0.67 3.17
CA MET A 225 24.39 0.24 2.17
C MET A 225 24.35 1.71 2.59
N ALA A 226 23.45 2.05 3.50
CA ALA A 226 23.27 3.39 4.03
C ALA A 226 22.82 3.34 5.49
N GLU A 227 22.95 4.46 6.18
CA GLU A 227 22.25 4.69 7.45
C GLU A 227 20.74 4.52 7.26
N SER A 228 20.07 3.98 8.27
CA SER A 228 18.63 3.73 8.23
C SER A 228 17.85 5.05 8.30
N LEU A 229 16.93 5.26 7.36
CA LEU A 229 16.00 6.39 7.41
C LEU A 229 14.87 6.17 8.41
N VAL A 230 14.65 4.92 8.85
CA VAL A 230 13.62 4.48 9.78
C VAL A 230 14.23 3.36 10.62
N GLU A 231 14.08 3.44 11.94
CA GLU A 231 14.62 2.44 12.86
C GLU A 231 13.88 1.09 12.74
N PRO A 232 14.46 -0.05 13.15
CA PRO A 232 13.84 -1.38 13.01
C PRO A 232 12.41 -1.47 13.59
N ASP A 233 12.19 -0.93 14.79
CA ASP A 233 10.89 -0.96 15.46
C ASP A 233 9.85 -0.09 14.76
N GLU A 234 10.28 1.11 14.35
CA GLU A 234 9.46 2.05 13.60
C GLU A 234 9.08 1.44 12.23
N TRP A 235 10.00 0.73 11.59
CA TRP A 235 9.74 0.00 10.36
C TRP A 235 8.71 -1.12 10.55
N ALA A 236 8.85 -1.92 11.61
CA ALA A 236 7.91 -2.98 11.95
C ALA A 236 6.50 -2.41 12.21
N LEU A 237 6.40 -1.27 12.91
CA LEU A 237 5.14 -0.55 13.13
C LEU A 237 4.51 -0.11 11.81
N ILE A 238 5.29 0.49 10.90
CA ILE A 238 4.80 0.86 9.57
C ILE A 238 4.29 -0.37 8.82
N GLN A 239 5.04 -1.47 8.77
CA GLN A 239 4.59 -2.68 8.05
C GLN A 239 3.30 -3.25 8.63
N ALA A 240 3.21 -3.39 9.95
CA ALA A 240 2.02 -3.87 10.64
C ALA A 240 0.80 -2.98 10.36
N TYR A 241 1.00 -1.66 10.37
CA TYR A 241 -0.03 -0.69 9.99
C TYR A 241 -0.51 -0.89 8.54
N LEU A 242 0.43 -1.03 7.60
CA LEU A 242 0.11 -1.22 6.18
C LEU A 242 -0.63 -2.54 5.93
N ASP A 243 -0.28 -3.61 6.64
CA ASP A 243 -0.94 -4.92 6.57
C ASP A 243 -2.36 -4.85 7.13
N ARG A 244 -2.52 -4.28 8.33
CA ARG A 244 -3.84 -4.05 8.95
C ARG A 244 -4.74 -3.26 8.03
N ARG A 245 -4.24 -2.16 7.47
CA ARG A 245 -5.00 -1.31 6.55
C ARG A 245 -5.35 -2.00 5.23
N ALA A 246 -4.51 -2.92 4.75
CA ALA A 246 -4.81 -3.73 3.58
C ALA A 246 -5.95 -4.72 3.87
N GLU A 247 -5.94 -5.33 5.06
CA GLU A 247 -6.98 -6.25 5.50
C GLU A 247 -8.32 -5.54 5.74
N SER A 248 -8.31 -4.39 6.42
CA SER A 248 -9.51 -3.56 6.64
C SER A 248 -10.13 -3.05 5.33
N ARG A 249 -9.34 -2.92 4.25
CA ARG A 249 -9.84 -2.51 2.92
C ARG A 249 -10.45 -3.63 2.11
N LYS A 250 -10.26 -4.91 2.46
CA LYS A 250 -10.93 -6.03 1.77
C LYS A 250 -12.46 -6.02 1.98
N GLY A 251 -12.97 -5.23 2.94
CA GLY A 251 -14.41 -5.10 3.21
C GLY A 251 -15.07 -3.73 2.93
N ILE A 252 -14.34 -2.67 2.55
CA ILE A 252 -14.90 -1.30 2.53
C ILE A 252 -14.49 -0.53 1.26
N LYS A 253 -15.49 -0.09 0.46
CA LYS A 253 -15.30 0.91 -0.61
C LYS A 253 -16.30 2.08 -0.54
N ARG A 254 -15.69 3.28 -0.47
CA ARG A 254 -16.11 4.65 -0.83
C ARG A 254 -16.67 5.61 0.25
N THR A 255 -15.89 6.69 0.41
CA THR A 255 -16.16 8.14 0.58
C THR A 255 -17.57 8.57 0.98
N GLU A 256 -17.63 9.24 2.14
CA GLU A 256 -18.80 9.55 2.97
C GLU A 256 -19.39 8.31 3.62
N SER A 257 -18.57 7.69 4.48
CA SER A 257 -19.01 6.63 5.37
C SER A 257 -20.24 7.12 6.13
N SER A 258 -21.31 6.34 6.16
CA SER A 258 -22.42 6.73 7.01
C SER A 258 -22.00 6.62 8.49
N PRO A 259 -22.61 7.41 9.39
CA PRO A 259 -22.23 7.48 10.81
C PRO A 259 -22.16 6.11 11.50
N LEU A 260 -22.98 5.15 11.07
CA LEU A 260 -23.02 3.80 11.64
C LEU A 260 -22.45 2.72 10.72
N SER A 261 -21.70 3.09 9.68
CA SER A 261 -21.12 2.13 8.74
C SER A 261 -20.08 1.24 9.45
N GLY A 262 -20.35 -0.06 9.56
CA GLY A 262 -19.52 -1.02 10.30
C GLY A 262 -19.83 -1.11 11.79
N VAL A 263 -20.70 -0.25 12.31
CA VAL A 263 -21.22 -0.27 13.70
C VAL A 263 -22.59 -0.94 13.75
N ALA A 264 -23.49 -0.56 12.83
CA ALA A 264 -24.82 -1.15 12.74
C ALA A 264 -24.79 -2.48 11.98
N VAL A 265 -25.29 -3.54 12.60
CA VAL A 265 -25.40 -4.90 12.06
C VAL A 265 -26.86 -5.37 12.10
N CYS A 266 -27.20 -6.33 11.24
CA CYS A 266 -28.52 -6.95 11.27
C CYS A 266 -28.63 -7.90 12.47
N LEU A 267 -29.69 -7.76 13.28
CA LEU A 267 -29.92 -8.65 14.42
C LEU A 267 -30.10 -10.12 14.03
N VAL A 268 -30.61 -10.39 12.82
CA VAL A 268 -30.94 -11.75 12.34
C VAL A 268 -29.73 -12.47 11.74
N CYS A 269 -29.01 -11.84 10.82
CA CYS A 269 -27.89 -12.48 10.10
C CYS A 269 -26.51 -11.97 10.48
N ASN A 270 -26.43 -11.01 11.40
CA ASN A 270 -25.21 -10.36 11.86
C ASN A 270 -24.38 -9.64 10.77
N ASN A 271 -24.88 -9.57 9.54
CA ASN A 271 -24.20 -8.84 8.47
C ASN A 271 -24.29 -7.32 8.70
N PRO A 272 -23.24 -6.55 8.38
CA PRO A 272 -23.27 -5.10 8.44
C PRO A 272 -24.44 -4.51 7.64
N LEU A 273 -25.14 -3.53 8.23
CA LEU A 273 -26.20 -2.83 7.51
C LEU A 273 -25.60 -1.88 6.48
N HIS A 274 -26.13 -1.94 5.25
CA HIS A 274 -25.74 -1.04 4.19
C HIS A 274 -26.51 0.27 4.29
N HIS A 275 -25.78 1.37 4.22
CA HIS A 275 -26.36 2.69 4.09
C HIS A 275 -26.69 3.02 2.63
N SER A 276 -27.83 3.67 2.43
CA SER A 276 -28.36 4.08 1.13
C SER A 276 -28.90 5.50 1.18
N ARG A 277 -28.74 6.25 0.08
CA ARG A 277 -29.26 7.62 -0.05
C ARG A 277 -30.15 7.71 -1.28
N HIS A 278 -31.29 8.39 -1.14
CA HIS A 278 -32.26 8.61 -2.19
C HIS A 278 -32.65 10.09 -2.24
N THR A 279 -32.64 10.70 -3.43
CA THR A 279 -33.12 12.06 -3.63
C THR A 279 -34.41 12.03 -4.43
N THR A 280 -35.48 12.64 -3.93
CA THR A 280 -36.78 12.68 -4.61
C THR A 280 -37.42 14.06 -4.41
N LYS A 281 -37.78 14.72 -5.52
CA LYS A 281 -38.40 16.07 -5.50
C LYS A 281 -37.63 17.10 -4.66
N GLY A 282 -36.29 17.04 -4.69
CA GLY A 282 -35.42 17.94 -3.92
C GLY A 282 -35.23 17.57 -2.44
N HIS A 283 -35.91 16.53 -1.95
CA HIS A 283 -35.70 16.01 -0.59
C HIS A 283 -34.71 14.85 -0.60
N HIS A 284 -33.80 14.84 0.37
CA HIS A 284 -32.82 13.78 0.58
C HIS A 284 -33.30 12.84 1.68
N TYR A 285 -33.27 11.54 1.41
CA TYR A 285 -33.63 10.49 2.34
C TYR A 285 -32.46 9.53 2.52
N ARG A 286 -32.18 9.15 3.77
CA ARG A 286 -31.10 8.25 4.14
C ARG A 286 -31.67 7.04 4.87
N TYR A 287 -31.20 5.84 4.50
CA TYR A 287 -31.67 4.61 5.13
C TYR A 287 -30.58 3.57 5.31
N TYR A 288 -30.65 2.80 6.39
CA TYR A 288 -29.92 1.55 6.58
C TYR A 288 -30.78 0.35 6.12
N ARG A 289 -30.13 -0.66 5.56
CA ARG A 289 -30.79 -1.89 5.10
C ARG A 289 -29.89 -3.11 5.24
N CYS A 290 -30.48 -4.25 5.56
CA CYS A 290 -29.77 -5.52 5.51
C CYS A 290 -29.64 -6.01 4.06
N PRO A 291 -28.45 -6.45 3.60
CA PRO A 291 -28.28 -7.01 2.26
C PRO A 291 -29.18 -8.23 2.02
N GLU A 292 -29.36 -9.07 3.04
CA GLU A 292 -30.26 -10.23 3.03
C GLU A 292 -31.75 -9.89 3.26
N LYS A 293 -32.11 -8.60 3.29
CA LYS A 293 -33.50 -8.10 3.41
C LYS A 293 -34.27 -8.48 4.70
N HIS A 294 -33.59 -8.91 5.76
CA HIS A 294 -34.22 -9.11 7.09
C HIS A 294 -34.75 -7.80 7.72
N THR A 295 -34.13 -6.67 7.39
CA THR A 295 -34.65 -5.33 7.72
C THR A 295 -34.47 -4.44 6.49
N THR A 296 -35.55 -3.78 6.09
CA THR A 296 -35.58 -2.98 4.86
C THR A 296 -36.05 -1.57 5.20
N GLN A 297 -35.13 -0.60 5.09
CA GLN A 297 -35.39 0.84 5.17
C GLN A 297 -35.56 1.42 6.57
N ILE A 298 -34.53 1.29 7.41
CA ILE A 298 -34.43 2.00 8.70
C ILE A 298 -34.05 3.46 8.41
N PRO A 299 -34.85 4.47 8.79
CA PRO A 299 -34.45 5.87 8.64
C PRO A 299 -33.11 6.11 9.34
N ALA A 300 -32.16 6.71 8.63
CA ALA A 300 -30.81 6.87 9.16
C ALA A 300 -30.77 7.82 10.35
N GLU A 301 -31.54 8.91 10.30
CA GLU A 301 -31.64 9.91 11.38
C GLU A 301 -32.11 9.27 12.69
N TYR A 302 -33.16 8.45 12.62
CA TYR A 302 -33.70 7.75 13.78
C TYR A 302 -32.70 6.76 14.37
N LEU A 303 -32.02 5.98 13.52
CA LEU A 303 -31.06 5.00 14.00
C LEU A 303 -29.81 5.67 14.60
N GLU A 304 -29.39 6.80 14.03
CA GLU A 304 -28.25 7.59 14.50
C GLU A 304 -28.55 8.22 15.88
N GLU A 305 -29.72 8.84 16.03
CA GLU A 305 -30.19 9.44 17.30
C GLU A 305 -30.32 8.40 18.41
N LEU A 306 -30.87 7.24 18.10
CA LEU A 306 -31.02 6.18 19.09
C LEU A 306 -29.68 5.59 19.54
N VAL A 307 -28.72 5.42 18.62
CA VAL A 307 -27.36 4.99 19.00
C VAL A 307 -26.74 6.01 19.92
N GLU A 308 -26.86 7.29 19.59
CA GLU A 308 -26.34 8.38 20.42
C GLU A 308 -26.96 8.36 21.81
N GLU A 309 -28.28 8.26 21.92
CA GLU A 309 -28.99 8.20 23.20
C GLU A 309 -28.53 7.01 24.06
N TYR A 310 -28.50 5.81 23.50
CA TYR A 310 -28.15 4.61 24.27
C TYR A 310 -26.66 4.55 24.60
N PHE A 311 -25.79 4.97 23.67
CA PHE A 311 -24.36 5.08 23.92
C PHE A 311 -24.11 6.09 25.06
N LEU A 312 -24.75 7.25 25.00
CA LEU A 312 -24.62 8.25 26.05
C LEU A 312 -25.31 7.89 27.37
N ARG A 313 -26.25 6.93 27.37
CA ARG A 313 -26.84 6.42 28.60
C ARG A 313 -25.95 5.36 29.27
N ASP A 314 -25.45 4.41 28.50
CA ASP A 314 -24.86 3.18 29.04
C ASP A 314 -23.32 3.25 29.15
N VAL A 315 -22.65 4.12 28.38
CA VAL A 315 -21.18 4.21 28.32
C VAL A 315 -20.61 5.63 28.47
N ALA A 316 -21.44 6.68 28.51
CA ALA A 316 -20.98 8.08 28.58
C ALA A 316 -20.03 8.39 29.72
N ASP A 317 -20.32 7.90 30.92
CA ASP A 317 -19.62 8.31 32.14
C ASP A 317 -18.37 7.44 32.39
N LEU A 318 -18.06 6.50 31.49
CA LEU A 318 -16.85 5.70 31.55
C LEU A 318 -15.65 6.51 31.06
N GLU A 319 -14.52 6.31 31.73
CA GLU A 319 -13.25 6.90 31.33
C GLU A 319 -12.78 6.27 30.01
N VAL A 320 -12.50 7.11 29.02
CA VAL A 320 -11.93 6.63 27.75
C VAL A 320 -10.52 6.13 28.06
N ARG A 321 -10.27 4.87 27.71
CA ARG A 321 -8.92 4.31 27.74
C ARG A 321 -8.43 4.11 26.33
N GLU A 322 -7.36 4.79 25.99
CA GLU A 322 -6.70 4.59 24.71
C GLU A 322 -5.79 3.38 24.81
N ARG A 323 -5.89 2.49 23.82
CA ARG A 323 -5.01 1.34 23.69
C ARG A 323 -3.67 1.83 23.14
N VAL A 324 -2.76 2.20 24.04
CA VAL A 324 -1.43 2.67 23.70
C VAL A 324 -0.51 1.46 23.52
N TRP A 325 0.12 1.38 22.35
CA TRP A 325 1.16 0.40 22.12
C TRP A 325 2.38 0.77 22.96
N VAL A 326 2.75 -0.09 23.90
CA VAL A 326 4.03 0.02 24.60
C VAL A 326 5.00 -0.86 23.81
N PRO A 327 5.95 -0.25 23.07
CA PRO A 327 6.93 -1.03 22.34
C PRO A 327 7.69 -1.91 23.32
N GLY A 328 7.79 -3.20 22.98
CA GLY A 328 8.72 -4.11 23.62
C GLY A 328 10.15 -3.77 23.21
N ASP A 329 11.12 -4.45 23.79
CA ASP A 329 12.50 -4.31 23.33
C ASP A 329 12.60 -4.65 21.83
N SER A 330 13.47 -3.96 21.08
CA SER A 330 13.63 -4.10 19.61
C SER A 330 13.92 -5.53 19.13
N ARG A 331 14.21 -6.43 20.08
CA ARG A 331 14.50 -7.84 19.90
C ARG A 331 13.33 -8.63 19.35
N ASP A 332 12.07 -8.30 19.68
CA ASP A 332 10.90 -9.00 19.12
C ASP A 332 10.81 -8.77 17.61
N ALA A 333 11.09 -7.54 17.17
CA ALA A 333 11.16 -7.19 15.75
C ALA A 333 12.37 -7.85 15.07
N ASP A 334 13.54 -7.79 15.71
CA ASP A 334 14.76 -8.44 15.20
C ASP A 334 14.64 -9.98 15.11
N LEU A 335 13.92 -10.61 16.04
CA LEU A 335 13.66 -12.05 16.07
C LEU A 335 12.71 -12.43 14.95
N LYS A 336 11.64 -11.66 14.77
CA LYS A 336 10.67 -11.87 13.69
C LYS A 336 11.30 -11.68 12.31
N ASP A 337 12.18 -10.68 12.18
CA ASP A 337 13.01 -10.49 10.99
C ASP A 337 13.90 -11.72 10.75
N ALA A 338 14.66 -12.17 11.75
CA ALA A 338 15.52 -13.35 11.63
C ALA A 338 14.75 -14.63 11.27
N GLN A 339 13.55 -14.82 11.82
CA GLN A 339 12.65 -15.93 11.46
C GLN A 339 12.14 -15.83 10.02
N SER A 340 11.73 -14.63 9.57
CA SER A 340 11.36 -14.40 8.18
C SER A 340 12.53 -14.65 7.22
N ASP A 341 13.75 -14.33 7.66
CA ASP A 341 14.97 -14.55 6.91
C ASP A 341 15.27 -16.04 6.74
N LEU A 342 15.04 -16.83 7.80
CA LEU A 342 15.14 -18.29 7.78
C LEU A 342 14.14 -18.90 6.78
N ASP A 343 12.90 -18.41 6.78
CA ASP A 343 11.85 -18.83 5.83
C ASP A 343 12.21 -18.50 4.38
N GLU A 344 12.75 -17.30 4.11
CA GLU A 344 13.22 -16.90 2.78
C GLU A 344 14.37 -17.81 2.31
N LEU A 345 15.37 -18.06 3.16
CA LEU A 345 16.52 -18.93 2.83
C LEU A 345 16.09 -20.39 2.59
N THR A 346 15.17 -20.90 3.40
CA THR A 346 14.66 -22.27 3.27
C THR A 346 13.87 -22.44 1.96
N LYS A 347 13.07 -21.45 1.58
CA LYS A 347 12.38 -21.43 0.27
C LYS A 347 13.36 -21.34 -0.88
N ALA A 348 14.40 -20.51 -0.77
CA ALA A 348 15.44 -20.39 -1.80
C ALA A 348 16.21 -21.70 -2.02
N LEU A 349 16.31 -22.56 -1.00
CA LEU A 349 16.94 -23.88 -1.12
C LEU A 349 16.17 -24.81 -2.10
N VAL A 350 14.85 -24.61 -2.23
CA VAL A 350 13.98 -25.45 -3.06
C VAL A 350 14.24 -25.19 -4.55
N GLY A 351 14.78 -26.18 -5.25
CA GLY A 351 15.00 -26.14 -6.70
C GLY A 351 16.41 -25.78 -7.15
N MET A 352 17.35 -25.56 -6.22
CA MET A 352 18.76 -25.32 -6.56
C MET A 352 19.52 -26.62 -6.84
N ARG A 353 20.44 -26.58 -7.81
CA ARG A 353 21.24 -27.74 -8.27
C ARG A 353 22.77 -27.57 -8.14
N SER A 354 23.23 -26.39 -7.71
CA SER A 354 24.67 -26.09 -7.63
C SER A 354 25.19 -26.28 -6.21
N ASP A 355 26.10 -27.23 -6.03
CA ASP A 355 26.68 -27.55 -4.71
C ASP A 355 27.34 -26.35 -4.03
N ARG A 356 28.01 -25.48 -4.79
CA ARG A 356 28.65 -24.27 -4.22
C ARG A 356 27.62 -23.27 -3.69
N VAL A 357 26.47 -23.15 -4.35
CA VAL A 357 25.40 -22.25 -3.92
C VAL A 357 24.68 -22.83 -2.70
N VAL A 358 24.42 -24.14 -2.70
CA VAL A 358 23.83 -24.86 -1.57
C VAL A 358 24.70 -24.75 -0.31
N GLN A 359 26.03 -24.83 -0.44
CA GLN A 359 26.95 -24.66 0.69
C GLN A 359 26.90 -23.23 1.27
N ARG A 360 26.88 -22.21 0.41
CA ARG A 360 26.78 -20.80 0.85
C ARG A 360 25.47 -20.53 1.60
N ILE A 361 24.34 -21.06 1.10
CA ILE A 361 23.05 -20.91 1.79
C ILE A 361 23.05 -21.66 3.12
N HIS A 362 23.68 -22.84 3.22
CA HIS A 362 23.83 -23.55 4.49
C HIS A 362 24.63 -22.77 5.54
N GLU A 363 25.66 -22.01 5.13
CA GLU A 363 26.38 -21.10 6.04
C GLU A 363 25.49 -19.95 6.49
N GLN A 364 24.73 -19.34 5.58
CA GLN A 364 23.77 -18.28 5.92
C GLN A 364 22.67 -18.78 6.86
N LEU A 365 22.11 -19.98 6.62
CA LEU A 365 21.12 -20.61 7.49
C LEU A 365 21.66 -20.80 8.90
N ARG A 366 22.90 -21.31 9.04
CA ARG A 366 23.54 -21.48 10.35
C ARG A 366 23.75 -20.16 11.08
N ALA A 367 24.10 -19.09 10.36
CA ALA A 367 24.29 -17.78 10.96
C ALA A 367 22.97 -17.13 11.42
N VAL A 368 21.89 -17.29 10.63
CA VAL A 368 20.55 -16.83 11.01
C VAL A 368 20.02 -17.62 12.20
N ASP A 369 20.19 -18.95 12.22
CA ASP A 369 19.79 -19.83 13.32
C ASP A 369 20.52 -19.46 14.63
N ALA A 370 21.84 -19.22 14.56
CA ALA A 370 22.60 -18.75 15.72
C ALA A 370 22.09 -17.41 16.27
N ARG A 371 21.68 -16.48 15.39
CA ARG A 371 21.08 -15.20 15.78
C ARG A 371 19.71 -15.38 16.42
N ILE A 372 18.87 -16.29 15.91
CA ILE A 372 17.58 -16.61 16.52
C ILE A 372 17.80 -17.11 17.95
N ILE A 373 18.73 -18.06 18.14
CA ILE A 373 19.07 -18.60 19.46
C ILE A 373 19.57 -17.48 20.41
N GLU A 374 20.44 -16.59 19.93
CA GLU A 374 20.90 -15.44 20.71
C GLU A 374 19.75 -14.51 21.09
N LEU A 375 18.86 -14.22 20.13
CA LEU A 375 17.69 -13.36 20.31
C LEU A 375 16.68 -13.95 21.30
N GLU A 376 16.48 -15.26 21.28
CA GLU A 376 15.61 -16.01 22.21
C GLU A 376 16.21 -16.12 23.63
N SER A 377 17.54 -16.13 23.76
CA SER A 377 18.21 -16.42 25.04
C SER A 377 18.34 -15.24 26.02
N THR A 378 18.05 -14.01 25.60
CA THR A 378 18.11 -12.83 26.49
C THR A 378 16.70 -12.46 26.95
N PRO A 379 16.50 -12.15 28.24
CA PRO A 379 15.19 -11.79 28.76
C PRO A 379 14.65 -10.53 28.06
N ALA A 380 13.50 -10.67 27.40
CA ALA A 380 12.84 -9.62 26.63
C ALA A 380 11.60 -9.09 27.37
N ARG A 381 11.32 -7.80 27.22
CA ARG A 381 10.03 -7.21 27.60
C ARG A 381 9.08 -7.28 26.40
N GLU A 382 8.08 -8.17 26.47
CA GLU A 382 7.10 -8.35 25.39
C GLU A 382 6.39 -7.04 25.05
N ALA A 383 6.30 -6.76 23.75
CA ALA A 383 5.49 -5.66 23.26
C ALA A 383 4.02 -5.92 23.59
N ARG A 384 3.41 -4.98 24.31
CA ARG A 384 2.05 -5.15 24.81
C ARG A 384 1.23 -3.91 24.58
N TRP A 385 -0.07 -4.14 24.49
CA TRP A 385 -1.05 -3.08 24.51
C TRP A 385 -1.34 -2.72 25.95
N GLU A 386 -1.13 -1.45 26.30
CA GLU A 386 -1.48 -0.91 27.60
C GLU A 386 -2.63 0.09 27.43
N TYR A 387 -3.70 -0.11 28.19
CA TYR A 387 -4.81 0.83 28.20
C TYR A 387 -4.45 2.01 29.11
N ARG A 388 -4.19 3.18 28.51
CA ARG A 388 -3.94 4.41 29.26
C ARG A 388 -5.20 5.24 29.33
N ALA A 389 -5.54 5.68 30.53
CA ALA A 389 -6.60 6.67 30.76
C ALA A 389 -6.29 7.94 29.96
N THR A 390 -7.23 8.41 29.14
CA THR A 390 -7.10 9.67 28.41
C THR A 390 -7.45 10.89 29.27
N GLY A 391 -7.89 10.66 30.53
CA GLY A 391 -8.25 11.71 31.49
C GLY A 391 -9.59 12.40 31.21
N GLY A 392 -10.44 11.80 30.35
CA GLY A 392 -11.77 12.30 29.99
C GLY A 392 -12.75 11.15 29.76
N THR A 393 -14.04 11.44 29.81
CA THR A 393 -15.11 10.45 29.67
C THR A 393 -15.53 10.25 28.21
N TYR A 394 -16.26 9.17 27.91
CA TYR A 394 -16.83 8.97 26.58
C TYR A 394 -17.80 10.09 26.21
N ARG A 395 -18.45 10.74 27.19
CA ARG A 395 -19.26 11.95 27.00
C ARG A 395 -18.44 13.12 26.46
N ASP A 396 -17.32 13.42 27.11
CA ASP A 396 -16.43 14.51 26.70
C ASP A 396 -15.87 14.27 25.29
N ALA A 397 -15.47 13.03 25.01
CA ALA A 397 -14.98 12.61 23.69
C ALA A 397 -16.08 12.68 22.61
N TRP A 398 -17.33 12.35 22.95
CA TRP A 398 -18.46 12.35 22.03
C TRP A 398 -18.93 13.77 21.67
N GLU A 399 -19.01 14.66 22.66
CA GLU A 399 -19.42 16.06 22.47
C GLU A 399 -18.39 16.86 21.67
N ALA A 400 -17.09 16.56 21.85
CA ALA A 400 -16.00 17.21 21.11
C ALA A 400 -15.78 16.63 19.69
N ALA A 401 -16.34 15.46 19.38
CA ALA A 401 -16.12 14.75 18.12
C ALA A 401 -17.12 15.12 17.02
N ASP A 402 -16.62 15.22 15.79
CA ASP A 402 -17.47 15.24 14.60
C ASP A 402 -18.03 13.84 14.26
N THR A 403 -18.86 13.75 13.23
CA THR A 403 -19.56 12.52 12.85
C THR A 403 -18.61 11.36 12.51
N ASP A 404 -17.46 11.63 11.89
CA ASP A 404 -16.49 10.60 11.52
C ASP A 404 -15.70 10.16 12.77
N ALA A 405 -15.33 11.09 13.65
CA ALA A 405 -14.66 10.80 14.92
C ALA A 405 -15.57 10.03 15.91
N ARG A 406 -16.86 10.35 15.99
CA ARG A 406 -17.85 9.58 16.78
C ARG A 406 -17.97 8.14 16.28
N ARG A 407 -18.04 7.95 14.96
CA ARG A 407 -18.04 6.62 14.35
C ARG A 407 -16.78 5.84 14.67
N GLU A 408 -15.62 6.50 14.61
CA GLU A 408 -14.35 5.88 14.93
C GLU A 408 -14.25 5.49 16.41
N LEU A 409 -14.78 6.32 17.31
CA LEU A 409 -14.88 6.03 18.74
C LEU A 409 -15.70 4.75 19.00
N LEU A 410 -16.83 4.57 18.29
CA LEU A 410 -17.65 3.34 18.35
C LEU A 410 -16.94 2.11 17.78
N LEU A 411 -16.21 2.26 16.67
CA LEU A 411 -15.46 1.15 16.07
C LEU A 411 -14.28 0.71 16.95
N ARG A 412 -13.59 1.66 17.59
CA ARG A 412 -12.45 1.39 18.47
C ARG A 412 -12.88 0.72 19.78
N SER A 413 -14.07 1.04 20.30
CA SER A 413 -14.64 0.37 21.48
C SER A 413 -15.15 -1.04 21.20
N GLY A 414 -15.34 -1.40 19.92
CA GLY A 414 -15.87 -2.70 19.51
C GLY A 414 -17.38 -2.85 19.74
N ILE A 415 -18.05 -1.77 20.14
CA ILE A 415 -19.50 -1.75 20.37
C ILE A 415 -20.21 -1.83 19.01
N THR A 416 -21.13 -2.78 18.88
CA THR A 416 -21.97 -2.92 17.68
C THR A 416 -23.45 -2.80 18.05
N LEU A 417 -24.23 -2.27 17.12
CA LEU A 417 -25.67 -2.11 17.28
C LEU A 417 -26.38 -3.11 16.37
N ALA A 418 -27.06 -4.08 16.95
CA ALA A 418 -27.84 -5.06 16.24
C ALA A 418 -29.31 -4.63 16.16
N VAL A 419 -29.85 -4.53 14.94
CA VAL A 419 -31.17 -3.94 14.69
C VAL A 419 -32.07 -4.87 13.86
N ARG A 420 -33.34 -4.96 14.24
CA ARG A 420 -34.42 -5.60 13.47
C ARG A 420 -35.66 -4.69 13.42
N LEU A 421 -36.32 -4.68 12.26
CA LEU A 421 -37.69 -4.18 12.15
C LEU A 421 -38.64 -5.35 12.45
N ASP A 422 -39.48 -5.23 13.48
CA ASP A 422 -40.54 -6.20 13.74
C ASP A 422 -41.71 -5.92 12.80
N THR A 423 -41.57 -6.33 11.54
CA THR A 423 -42.73 -6.43 10.67
C THR A 423 -43.55 -7.64 11.12
N GLY A 424 -44.49 -7.43 12.02
CA GLY A 424 -45.61 -8.37 12.20
C GLY A 424 -46.43 -8.44 10.92
N GLY A 425 -45.95 -9.13 9.88
CA GLY A 425 -46.69 -9.54 8.68
C GLY A 425 -47.37 -8.47 7.80
N VAL A 426 -47.34 -7.18 8.13
CA VAL A 426 -48.08 -6.17 7.36
C VAL A 426 -47.19 -5.52 6.30
N ARG A 427 -47.49 -5.83 5.04
CA ARG A 427 -47.01 -5.08 3.87
C ARG A 427 -47.50 -3.62 3.96
N ARG A 428 -46.56 -2.68 3.85
CA ARG A 428 -46.75 -1.27 3.46
C ARG A 428 -47.70 -0.49 4.39
N SER A 429 -47.20 -0.03 5.53
CA SER A 429 -47.67 1.21 6.13
C SER A 429 -46.76 2.37 5.72
N ARG A 430 -47.36 3.55 5.49
CA ARG A 430 -46.69 4.83 5.24
C ARG A 430 -46.44 5.61 6.55
N SER A 431 -46.81 5.05 7.69
CA SER A 431 -46.52 5.61 9.02
C SER A 431 -45.26 4.96 9.60
N HIS A 432 -44.49 5.75 10.36
CA HIS A 432 -43.19 5.39 10.94
C HIS A 432 -43.30 4.43 12.15
N ASP A 433 -44.46 3.79 12.35
CA ASP A 433 -44.81 3.03 13.56
C ASP A 433 -44.47 1.53 13.41
N GLY A 434 -43.26 1.22 12.93
CA GLY A 434 -42.72 -0.13 13.05
C GLY A 434 -42.18 -0.33 14.46
N ASN A 435 -42.54 -1.41 15.15
CA ASN A 435 -41.81 -1.81 16.35
C ASN A 435 -40.38 -2.20 15.91
N TRP A 436 -39.37 -1.64 16.55
CA TRP A 436 -37.97 -1.96 16.27
C TRP A 436 -37.40 -2.71 17.47
N THR A 437 -36.82 -3.88 17.24
CA THR A 437 -36.01 -4.57 18.25
C THR A 437 -34.55 -4.16 18.06
N ILE A 438 -33.95 -3.60 19.10
CA ILE A 438 -32.60 -3.03 19.07
C ILE A 438 -31.82 -3.58 20.24
N ASP A 439 -30.65 -4.12 19.93
CA ASP A 439 -29.74 -4.77 20.86
C ASP A 439 -28.35 -4.15 20.73
N ILE A 440 -27.76 -3.73 21.85
CA ILE A 440 -26.41 -3.16 21.87
C ILE A 440 -25.47 -4.24 22.34
N ARG A 441 -24.59 -4.64 21.44
CA ARG A 441 -23.60 -5.67 21.71
C ARG A 441 -22.31 -5.01 22.12
N ILE A 442 -22.07 -5.07 23.42
CA ILE A 442 -20.81 -4.68 24.04
C ILE A 442 -19.92 -5.93 24.10
N PRO A 443 -18.65 -5.86 23.64
CA PRO A 443 -17.75 -7.01 23.70
C PRO A 443 -17.58 -7.56 25.12
N GLU A 444 -17.48 -8.88 25.23
CA GLU A 444 -17.16 -9.55 26.49
C GLU A 444 -15.77 -9.09 26.99
N GLY A 445 -15.67 -8.76 28.28
CA GLY A 445 -14.45 -8.17 28.86
C GLY A 445 -14.25 -6.67 28.59
N PHE A 446 -15.18 -5.98 27.92
CA PHE A 446 -15.10 -4.52 27.71
C PHE A 446 -14.99 -3.76 29.04
N PHE A 447 -15.90 -4.01 29.99
CA PHE A 447 -15.89 -3.36 31.31
C PHE A 447 -14.66 -3.76 32.16
N GLU A 448 -14.23 -5.02 32.05
CA GLU A 448 -13.00 -5.52 32.71
C GLU A 448 -11.75 -4.83 32.17
N SER A 449 -11.67 -4.58 30.86
CA SER A 449 -10.58 -3.84 30.23
C SER A 449 -10.52 -2.36 30.68
N LEU A 450 -11.67 -1.81 31.06
CA LEU A 450 -11.80 -0.48 31.64
C LEU A 450 -11.61 -0.48 33.17
N GLY A 451 -11.48 -1.65 33.80
CA GLY A 451 -11.32 -1.79 35.24
C GLY A 451 -12.54 -1.32 36.05
N VAL A 452 -13.74 -1.38 35.46
CA VAL A 452 -15.00 -0.94 36.07
C VAL A 452 -15.95 -2.14 36.17
N GLU A 453 -16.71 -2.22 37.26
CA GLU A 453 -17.78 -3.22 37.36
C GLU A 453 -18.89 -2.92 36.35
N MET A 454 -19.32 -3.95 35.63
CA MET A 454 -20.38 -3.84 34.63
C MET A 454 -21.70 -3.40 35.28
N PRO A 455 -22.35 -2.33 34.79
CA PRO A 455 -23.63 -1.87 35.32
C PRO A 455 -24.73 -2.94 35.20
N GLU A 456 -25.59 -3.06 36.21
CA GLU A 456 -26.60 -4.13 36.30
C GLU A 456 -27.64 -4.10 35.17
N HIS A 457 -27.98 -2.90 34.66
CA HIS A 457 -28.86 -2.70 33.51
C HIS A 457 -28.22 -3.16 32.17
N VAL A 458 -26.89 -3.24 32.08
CA VAL A 458 -26.15 -3.78 30.93
C VAL A 458 -26.00 -5.30 31.06
N ARG A 459 -25.77 -5.80 32.27
CA ARG A 459 -25.67 -7.24 32.59
C ARG A 459 -26.92 -8.02 32.17
N GLN A 460 -28.10 -7.42 32.28
CA GLN A 460 -29.37 -8.01 31.86
C GLN A 460 -29.59 -8.03 30.33
N ARG A 461 -28.68 -7.46 29.53
CA ARG A 461 -28.79 -7.37 28.06
C ARG A 461 -27.71 -8.13 27.29
N LEU A 462 -26.69 -8.65 27.99
CA LEU A 462 -25.70 -9.56 27.40
C LEU A 462 -26.33 -10.95 27.22
N TYR A 463 -26.97 -11.18 26.09
CA TYR A 463 -27.42 -12.51 25.69
C TYR A 463 -26.74 -12.93 24.38
N ASP A 464 -26.07 -14.09 24.42
CA ASP A 464 -25.43 -14.70 23.25
C ASP A 464 -26.53 -15.11 22.23
N PRO A 465 -26.57 -14.51 21.02
CA PRO A 465 -27.63 -14.79 20.06
C PRO A 465 -27.57 -16.19 19.44
N LYS A 466 -26.51 -16.97 19.69
CA LYS A 466 -26.33 -18.27 19.03
C LYS A 466 -27.21 -19.40 19.56
N GLU A 467 -27.87 -19.24 20.71
CA GLU A 467 -28.60 -20.35 21.34
C GLU A 467 -30.10 -20.13 21.55
N LEU A 468 -30.67 -18.98 21.21
CA LEU A 468 -32.10 -18.73 21.45
C LEU A 468 -32.98 -19.37 20.36
N THR A 469 -33.92 -20.20 20.79
CA THR A 469 -35.02 -20.73 19.96
C THR A 469 -36.05 -19.65 19.64
N GLU A 470 -36.83 -19.85 18.57
CA GLU A 470 -37.87 -18.91 18.13
C GLU A 470 -38.96 -18.66 19.21
N GLU A 471 -39.11 -19.59 20.16
CA GLU A 471 -40.06 -19.52 21.28
C GLU A 471 -39.54 -18.66 22.43
N GLU A 472 -38.25 -18.75 22.77
CA GLU A 472 -37.59 -17.89 23.76
C GLU A 472 -37.58 -16.43 23.29
N TRP A 473 -37.47 -16.21 21.98
CA TRP A 473 -37.66 -14.90 21.36
C TRP A 473 -39.07 -14.33 21.53
N ARG A 474 -40.11 -15.16 21.45
CA ARG A 474 -41.50 -14.71 21.66
C ARG A 474 -41.79 -14.41 23.14
N ALA A 475 -41.13 -15.11 24.05
CA ALA A 475 -41.25 -14.86 25.48
C ALA A 475 -40.63 -13.51 25.87
N LEU A 476 -39.43 -13.18 25.35
CA LEU A 476 -38.76 -11.90 25.59
C LEU A 476 -39.50 -10.71 24.95
N ALA A 477 -40.09 -10.89 23.77
CA ALA A 477 -40.89 -9.86 23.12
C ALA A 477 -42.28 -9.63 23.76
N ALA A 478 -42.69 -10.52 24.68
CA ALA A 478 -43.97 -10.43 25.39
C ALA A 478 -43.85 -9.73 26.76
N GLU A 479 -42.64 -9.42 27.23
CA GLU A 479 -42.48 -8.58 28.42
C GLU A 479 -42.85 -7.13 28.08
N PRO A 480 -43.76 -6.49 28.84
CA PRO A 480 -44.17 -5.13 28.55
C PRO A 480 -42.97 -4.19 28.74
N SER A 481 -42.59 -3.50 27.67
CA SER A 481 -41.75 -2.33 27.73
C SER A 481 -42.41 -1.28 28.63
N TYR A 482 -41.77 -1.04 29.78
CA TYR A 482 -41.81 0.16 30.60
C TYR A 482 -42.96 1.15 30.28
N THR A 483 -44.05 1.07 31.05
CA THR A 483 -45.03 2.16 31.14
C THR A 483 -44.43 3.29 31.97
N GLU A 484 -44.32 4.49 31.39
CA GLU A 484 -44.08 5.73 32.14
C GLU A 484 -45.20 5.94 33.17
N GLU A 485 -44.99 5.58 34.43
CA GLU A 485 -45.73 6.16 35.56
C GLU A 485 -44.83 6.31 36.81
N GLY A 486 -44.54 7.57 37.17
CA GLY A 486 -44.44 8.00 38.57
C GLY A 486 -43.05 8.23 39.19
N ALA A 487 -42.51 9.45 39.03
CA ALA A 487 -42.15 10.37 40.14
C ALA A 487 -41.67 11.72 39.59
#